data_AF-A0A955DDQ9-F1
#
_entry.id   AF-A0A955DDQ9-F1
#
_cell.length_a   1.000
_cell.length_b   1.000
_cell.length_c   1.000
_cell.angle_alpha   90.00
_cell.angle_beta   90.00
_cell.angle_gamma   90.00
#
_symmetry.space_group_name_H-M   'P 1'
#
loop_
_entity.id
_entity.type
_entity.pdbx_description
1 polymer ?
#
loop_
_entity_poly.entity_id
_entity_poly.type
_entity_poly.pdbx_seq_one_letter_code
_entity_poly.pdbx_strand_id
1 'polypeptide(L)'
;MPNEHARPVTPAQIFTVGPRESNGIGVAGFIFALLGILTIGLLSPIAVVLSLIGLGRAPRGWAAFGLILGLLGCLVWVVGGIALVIAAVATAGFVGAGSVAMLAMFEPEQVEITGDMARTAIALRLHVEQHDTLPDTLDDLGLRPATRIDPWGTPYRYTVEVDGDPGFDLVSFGPDTTPDTDDDIHLTRLDRAWEHAMEDFGAQMQSLERNPALREMFEGRRKHSDWFDDRAWRSARGERAVIVETPDDRRMLLNDEIARLQELISELERSIAEDLAAAREPDGARN
;
A
#
# COMPACT_ATOMS: atom_id res chain seq x y z
N MET A 1 -75.99 1.90 73.92
CA MET A 1 -75.53 1.81 72.52
C MET A 1 -74.44 2.85 72.34
N PRO A 2 -73.20 2.47 71.99
CA PRO A 2 -72.09 3.41 71.91
C PRO A 2 -72.15 4.21 70.59
N ASN A 3 -72.04 5.53 70.70
CA ASN A 3 -71.98 6.46 69.58
C ASN A 3 -70.69 6.26 68.79
N GLU A 4 -70.81 5.90 67.51
CA GLU A 4 -69.71 5.91 66.55
C GLU A 4 -69.22 7.36 66.36
N HIS A 5 -68.05 7.65 66.93
CA HIS A 5 -67.32 8.88 66.63
C HIS A 5 -66.89 8.86 65.16
N ALA A 6 -67.57 9.65 64.34
CA ALA A 6 -67.19 9.94 62.96
C ALA A 6 -65.75 10.46 62.93
N ARG A 7 -64.84 9.70 62.29
CA ARG A 7 -63.46 10.13 62.09
C ARG A 7 -63.43 11.27 61.06
N PRO A 8 -62.68 12.35 61.30
CA PRO A 8 -62.55 13.43 60.35
C PRO A 8 -61.92 12.92 59.05
N VAL A 9 -62.61 13.13 57.93
CA VAL A 9 -62.08 12.86 56.58
C VAL A 9 -60.94 13.84 56.34
N THR A 10 -59.71 13.32 56.25
CA THR A 10 -58.53 14.15 55.94
C THR A 10 -58.64 14.60 54.49
N PRO A 11 -58.59 15.91 54.18
CA PRO A 11 -58.67 16.39 52.81
C PRO A 11 -57.51 15.80 51.99
N ALA A 12 -57.82 15.24 50.82
CA ALA A 12 -56.84 14.66 49.92
C ALA A 12 -55.78 15.72 49.58
N GLN A 13 -54.54 15.48 50.00
CA GLN A 13 -53.41 16.32 49.60
C GLN A 13 -53.14 16.09 48.11
N ILE A 14 -53.56 17.05 47.28
CA ILE A 14 -53.22 17.08 45.86
C ILE A 14 -51.73 17.43 45.78
N PHE A 15 -50.89 16.42 45.57
CA PHE A 15 -49.49 16.62 45.21
C PHE A 15 -49.44 17.22 43.81
N THR A 16 -49.29 18.54 43.71
CA THR A 16 -48.91 19.20 42.46
C THR A 16 -47.45 18.85 42.16
N VAL A 17 -47.26 17.90 41.24
CA VAL A 17 -45.93 17.61 40.69
C VAL A 17 -45.51 18.83 39.87
N GLY A 18 -44.53 19.59 40.37
CA GLY A 18 -43.98 20.73 39.64
C GLY A 18 -43.40 20.31 38.27
N PRO A 19 -43.31 21.22 37.29
CA PRO A 19 -42.71 20.93 35.99
C PRO A 19 -41.30 20.37 36.19
N ARG A 20 -41.00 19.19 35.62
CA ARG A 20 -39.64 18.64 35.64
C ARG A 20 -38.78 19.43 34.64
N GLU A 21 -37.69 20.02 35.12
CA GLU A 21 -36.69 20.64 34.26
C GLU A 21 -36.04 19.58 33.36
N SER A 22 -35.95 19.87 32.05
CA SER A 22 -35.34 18.95 31.09
C SER A 22 -33.83 19.20 31.01
N ASN A 23 -33.05 18.11 30.96
CA ASN A 23 -31.61 18.18 30.81
C ASN A 23 -31.24 18.46 29.35
N GLY A 24 -31.22 19.74 28.95
CA GLY A 24 -30.96 20.17 27.58
C GLY A 24 -29.61 19.66 27.03
N ILE A 25 -28.58 19.55 27.87
CA ILE A 25 -27.26 19.03 27.47
C ILE A 25 -27.35 17.54 27.12
N GLY A 26 -28.08 16.76 27.93
CA GLY A 26 -28.31 15.34 27.66
C GLY A 26 -29.06 15.09 26.34
N VAL A 27 -30.04 15.95 26.02
CA VAL A 27 -30.77 15.90 24.75
C VAL A 27 -29.86 16.26 23.57
N ALA A 28 -28.99 17.26 23.72
CA ALA A 28 -28.03 17.61 22.69
C ALA A 28 -27.07 16.45 22.40
N GLY A 29 -26.48 15.83 23.43
CA GLY A 29 -25.62 14.65 23.29
C GLY A 29 -26.32 13.50 22.55
N PHE A 30 -27.60 13.25 22.84
CA PHE A 30 -28.41 12.27 22.14
C PHE A 30 -28.60 12.59 20.64
N ILE A 31 -28.91 13.84 20.29
CA ILE A 31 -29.07 14.26 18.89
C ILE A 31 -27.74 14.11 18.13
N PHE A 32 -26.63 14.54 18.72
CA PHE A 32 -25.30 14.36 18.13
C PHE A 32 -24.94 12.89 17.97
N ALA A 33 -25.39 11.99 18.86
CA ALA A 33 -25.15 10.55 18.71
C ALA A 33 -25.89 9.98 17.50
N LEU A 34 -27.15 10.40 17.27
CA LEU A 34 -27.93 9.99 16.09
C LEU A 34 -27.29 10.50 14.79
N LEU A 35 -26.89 11.77 14.76
CA LEU A 35 -26.17 12.35 13.63
C LEU A 35 -24.79 11.68 13.43
N GLY A 36 -24.14 11.28 14.53
CA GLY A 36 -22.91 10.49 14.53
C GLY A 36 -23.10 9.19 13.78
N ILE A 37 -24.12 8.40 14.12
CA ILE A 37 -24.42 7.14 13.40
C ILE A 37 -24.72 7.40 11.92
N LEU A 38 -25.49 8.45 11.60
CA LEU A 38 -25.81 8.79 10.20
C LEU A 38 -24.57 9.23 9.40
N THR A 39 -23.59 9.86 10.05
CA THR A 39 -22.31 10.29 9.47
C THR A 39 -21.19 9.24 9.65
N ILE A 40 -21.57 7.98 9.86
CA ILE A 40 -20.64 6.84 10.00
C ILE A 40 -19.64 7.05 11.15
N GLY A 41 -20.07 7.68 12.23
CA GLY A 41 -19.31 7.87 13.47
C GLY A 41 -18.52 9.18 13.58
N LEU A 42 -18.55 10.06 12.57
CA LEU A 42 -17.76 11.31 12.59
C LEU A 42 -18.12 12.23 13.77
N LEU A 43 -19.41 12.35 14.11
CA LEU A 43 -19.89 13.18 15.22
C LEU A 43 -19.97 12.44 16.57
N SER A 44 -19.70 11.14 16.59
CA SER A 44 -19.82 10.30 17.79
C SER A 44 -18.91 10.71 18.96
N PRO A 45 -17.65 11.16 18.76
CA PRO A 45 -16.82 11.65 19.86
C PRO A 45 -17.42 12.86 20.59
N ILE A 46 -17.98 13.80 19.83
CA ILE A 46 -18.64 15.00 20.37
C ILE A 46 -19.88 14.59 21.18
N ALA A 47 -20.66 13.64 20.65
CA ALA A 47 -21.82 13.08 21.34
C ALA A 47 -21.46 12.46 22.69
N VAL A 48 -20.38 11.67 22.74
CA VAL A 48 -19.85 11.06 23.98
C VAL A 48 -19.49 12.12 25.02
N VAL A 49 -18.76 13.17 24.61
CA VAL A 49 -18.36 14.26 25.51
C VAL A 49 -19.58 15.00 26.07
N LEU A 50 -20.54 15.37 25.23
CA LEU A 50 -21.76 16.07 25.65
C LEU A 50 -22.62 15.20 26.59
N SER A 51 -22.74 13.91 26.29
CA SER A 51 -23.47 12.97 27.13
C SER A 51 -22.80 12.72 28.49
N LEU A 52 -21.45 12.69 28.56
CA LEU A 52 -20.72 12.61 29.83
C LEU A 52 -21.00 13.83 30.72
N ILE A 53 -20.98 15.05 30.14
CA ILE A 53 -21.34 16.28 30.87
C ILE A 53 -22.81 16.23 31.31
N GLY A 54 -23.70 15.73 30.43
CA GLY A 54 -25.12 15.56 30.72
C GLY A 54 -25.42 14.60 31.87
N LEU A 55 -24.59 13.58 32.09
CA LEU A 55 -24.80 12.56 33.13
C LEU A 55 -24.78 13.13 34.56
N GLY A 56 -24.08 14.26 34.75
CA GLY A 56 -24.02 14.97 36.03
C GLY A 56 -25.32 15.67 36.42
N ARG A 57 -26.29 15.82 35.50
CA ARG A 57 -27.56 16.51 35.74
C ARG A 57 -28.75 15.55 35.68
N ALA A 58 -29.67 15.68 36.64
CA ALA A 58 -30.96 15.00 36.58
C ALA A 58 -31.91 15.77 35.65
N PRO A 59 -32.79 15.09 34.88
CA PRO A 59 -32.89 13.64 34.69
C PRO A 59 -31.78 13.08 33.77
N ARG A 60 -31.28 11.87 34.09
CA ARG A 60 -30.10 11.26 33.44
C ARG A 60 -30.38 10.47 32.16
N GLY A 61 -31.65 10.16 31.88
CA GLY A 61 -32.04 9.19 30.84
C GLY A 61 -31.47 9.51 29.46
N TRP A 62 -31.73 10.73 28.95
CA TRP A 62 -31.28 11.14 27.62
C TRP A 62 -29.75 11.18 27.48
N ALA A 63 -29.05 11.63 28.52
CA ALA A 63 -27.59 11.64 28.53
C ALA A 63 -27.02 10.20 28.44
N ALA A 64 -27.60 9.25 29.16
CA ALA A 64 -27.20 7.84 29.11
C ALA A 64 -27.39 7.22 27.71
N PHE A 65 -28.53 7.50 27.05
CA PHE A 65 -28.76 7.03 25.68
C PHE A 65 -27.76 7.60 24.68
N GLY A 66 -27.51 8.92 24.74
CA GLY A 66 -26.51 9.55 23.88
C GLY A 66 -25.10 8.99 24.09
N LEU A 67 -24.75 8.61 25.32
CA LEU A 67 -23.46 7.98 25.62
C LEU A 67 -23.33 6.60 24.96
N ILE A 68 -24.35 5.75 25.11
CA ILE A 68 -24.35 4.39 24.54
C ILE A 68 -24.26 4.46 23.00
N LEU A 69 -25.09 5.29 22.37
CA LEU A 69 -25.08 5.48 20.92
C LEU A 69 -23.77 6.10 20.42
N GLY A 70 -23.22 7.06 21.17
CA GLY A 70 -21.92 7.66 20.88
C GLY A 70 -20.79 6.64 20.91
N LEU A 71 -20.75 5.77 21.92
CA LEU A 71 -19.74 4.69 22.02
C LEU A 71 -19.89 3.67 20.89
N LEU A 72 -21.11 3.27 20.54
CA LEU A 72 -21.36 2.39 19.40
C LEU A 72 -20.88 3.02 18.09
N GLY A 73 -21.14 4.30 17.87
CA GLY A 73 -20.65 5.01 16.68
C GLY A 73 -19.13 5.13 16.64
N CYS A 74 -18.47 5.39 17.78
CA CYS A 74 -17.01 5.35 17.88
C CYS A 74 -16.45 3.96 17.54
N LEU A 75 -17.10 2.89 18.03
CA LEU A 75 -16.67 1.52 17.74
C LEU A 75 -16.75 1.19 16.25
N VAL A 76 -17.86 1.57 15.60
CA VAL A 76 -18.04 1.39 14.15
C VAL A 76 -16.96 2.16 13.38
N TRP A 77 -16.66 3.39 13.76
CA TRP A 77 -15.63 4.20 13.08
C TRP A 77 -14.23 3.62 13.25
N VAL A 78 -13.87 3.14 14.45
CA VAL A 78 -12.57 2.51 14.70
C VAL A 78 -12.43 1.22 13.90
N VAL A 79 -13.42 0.32 13.95
CA VAL A 79 -13.39 -0.96 13.20
C VAL A 79 -13.37 -0.69 11.70
N GLY A 80 -14.22 0.21 11.22
CA GLY A 80 -14.29 0.59 9.81
C GLY A 80 -13.01 1.27 9.31
N GLY A 81 -12.43 2.15 10.12
CA GLY A 81 -11.17 2.84 9.82
C GLY A 81 -9.99 1.86 9.72
N ILE A 82 -9.87 0.92 10.67
CA ILE A 82 -8.86 -0.14 10.62
C ILE A 82 -9.03 -0.99 9.36
N ALA A 83 -10.25 -1.42 9.05
CA ALA A 83 -10.53 -2.22 7.85
C ALA A 83 -10.17 -1.46 6.56
N LEU A 84 -10.47 -0.16 6.48
CA LEU A 84 -10.11 0.69 5.35
C LEU A 84 -8.60 0.82 5.17
N VAL A 85 -7.84 1.00 6.26
CA VAL A 85 -6.37 1.07 6.22
C VAL A 85 -5.78 -0.25 5.76
N ILE A 86 -6.26 -1.38 6.28
CA ILE A 86 -5.82 -2.72 5.84
C ILE A 86 -6.10 -2.90 4.34
N ALA A 87 -7.30 -2.54 3.88
CA ALA A 87 -7.64 -2.61 2.46
C ALA A 87 -6.71 -1.74 1.61
N ALA A 88 -6.44 -0.49 2.02
CA ALA A 88 -5.55 0.40 1.30
C ALA A 88 -4.10 -0.14 1.23
N VAL A 89 -3.57 -0.67 2.32
CA VAL A 89 -2.24 -1.30 2.35
C VAL A 89 -2.21 -2.56 1.49
N ALA A 90 -3.24 -3.39 1.54
CA ALA A 90 -3.35 -4.58 0.71
C ALA A 90 -3.40 -4.22 -0.78
N THR A 91 -4.18 -3.20 -1.16
CA THR A 91 -4.22 -2.71 -2.54
C THR A 91 -2.88 -2.12 -2.98
N ALA A 92 -2.23 -1.31 -2.15
CA ALA A 92 -0.91 -0.76 -2.45
C ALA A 92 0.15 -1.87 -2.61
N GLY A 93 0.13 -2.88 -1.74
CA GLY A 93 1.01 -4.04 -1.83
C GLY A 93 0.74 -4.89 -3.07
N PHE A 94 -0.53 -5.05 -3.46
CA PHE A 94 -0.90 -5.79 -4.67
C PHE A 94 -0.48 -5.04 -5.94
N VAL A 95 -0.66 -3.72 -5.98
CA VAL A 95 -0.18 -2.88 -7.10
C VAL A 95 1.34 -2.90 -7.17
N GLY A 96 2.05 -2.80 -6.04
CA GLY A 96 3.51 -2.85 -6.00
C GLY A 96 4.10 -4.21 -6.37
N ALA A 97 3.55 -5.31 -5.85
CA ALA A 97 4.01 -6.66 -6.21
C ALA A 97 3.61 -7.02 -7.65
N GLY A 98 2.42 -6.59 -8.09
CA GLY A 98 1.94 -6.77 -9.45
C GLY A 98 2.79 -6.02 -10.46
N SER A 99 3.19 -4.78 -10.17
CA SER A 99 4.06 -4.01 -11.06
C SER A 99 5.46 -4.61 -11.16
N VAL A 100 6.04 -5.12 -10.07
CA VAL A 100 7.35 -5.79 -10.12
C VAL A 100 7.28 -7.10 -10.90
N ALA A 101 6.23 -7.92 -10.70
CA ALA A 101 6.04 -9.14 -11.48
C ALA A 101 5.79 -8.85 -12.96
N MET A 102 5.05 -7.79 -13.27
CA MET A 102 4.81 -7.33 -14.64
C MET A 102 6.12 -6.82 -15.28
N LEU A 103 6.93 -6.06 -14.54
CA LEU A 103 8.27 -5.62 -14.98
C LEU A 103 9.22 -6.78 -15.22
N ALA A 104 9.15 -7.84 -14.41
CA ALA A 104 9.94 -9.05 -14.60
C ALA A 104 9.51 -9.90 -15.81
N MET A 105 8.34 -9.62 -16.40
CA MET A 105 7.90 -10.26 -17.66
C MET A 105 8.42 -9.52 -18.89
N PHE A 106 8.84 -8.26 -18.77
CA PHE A 106 9.55 -7.58 -19.85
C PHE A 106 10.99 -8.10 -19.91
N GLU A 107 11.53 -8.20 -21.11
CA GLU A 107 12.95 -8.53 -21.30
C GLU A 107 13.78 -7.49 -20.52
N PRO A 108 14.68 -7.93 -19.60
CA PRO A 108 15.40 -7.02 -18.70
C PRO A 108 16.15 -5.92 -19.46
N GLU A 109 16.60 -6.24 -20.68
CA GLU A 109 17.29 -5.34 -21.60
C GLU A 109 16.41 -4.12 -22.00
N GLN A 110 15.12 -4.31 -22.32
CA GLN A 110 14.23 -3.22 -22.73
C GLN A 110 13.95 -2.22 -21.59
N VAL A 111 13.84 -2.74 -20.36
CA VAL A 111 13.62 -1.92 -19.16
C VAL A 111 14.86 -1.09 -18.85
N GLU A 112 16.05 -1.69 -18.98
CA GLU A 112 17.34 -1.00 -18.78
C GLU A 112 17.54 0.12 -19.81
N ILE A 113 17.27 -0.14 -21.10
CA ILE A 113 17.36 0.85 -22.17
C ILE A 113 16.45 2.03 -21.92
N THR A 114 15.18 1.78 -21.63
CA THR A 114 14.22 2.87 -21.37
C THR A 114 14.66 3.70 -20.17
N GLY A 115 15.15 3.05 -19.11
CA GLY A 115 15.65 3.73 -17.92
C GLY A 115 16.84 4.64 -18.22
N ASP A 116 17.82 4.13 -18.97
CA ASP A 116 19.05 4.87 -19.26
C ASP A 116 18.87 5.94 -20.34
N MET A 117 18.04 5.70 -21.36
CA MET A 117 17.63 6.72 -22.32
C MET A 117 16.88 7.86 -21.63
N ALA A 118 15.96 7.55 -20.70
CA ALA A 118 15.23 8.58 -19.94
C ALA A 118 16.15 9.42 -19.05
N ARG A 119 17.11 8.79 -18.34
CA ARG A 119 18.10 9.50 -17.52
C ARG A 119 18.99 10.40 -18.37
N THR A 120 19.46 9.90 -19.50
CA THR A 120 20.31 10.66 -20.44
C THR A 120 19.53 11.83 -21.03
N ALA A 121 18.28 11.64 -21.41
CA ALA A 121 17.41 12.70 -21.90
C ALA A 121 17.15 13.80 -20.85
N ILE A 122 16.94 13.42 -19.58
CA ILE A 122 16.82 14.39 -18.47
C ILE A 122 18.12 15.17 -18.29
N ALA A 123 19.27 14.51 -18.33
CA ALA A 123 20.57 15.16 -18.22
C ALA A 123 20.83 16.14 -19.37
N LEU A 124 20.48 15.76 -20.61
CA LEU A 124 20.53 16.64 -21.78
C LEU A 124 19.66 17.88 -21.60
N ARG A 125 18.40 17.71 -21.16
CA ARG A 125 17.49 18.84 -20.91
C ARG A 125 18.01 19.78 -19.83
N LEU A 126 18.53 19.22 -18.73
CA LEU A 126 19.10 20.02 -17.64
C LEU A 126 20.34 20.80 -18.11
N HIS A 127 21.17 20.19 -18.96
CA HIS A 127 22.33 20.86 -19.53
C HIS A 127 21.90 22.05 -20.42
N VAL A 128 20.89 21.86 -21.28
CA VAL A 128 20.33 22.95 -22.10
C VAL A 128 19.73 24.04 -21.21
N GLU A 129 18.99 23.70 -20.17
CA GLU A 129 18.41 24.69 -19.25
C GLU A 129 19.51 25.51 -18.53
N GLN A 130 20.65 24.90 -18.23
CA GLN A 130 21.76 25.55 -17.52
C GLN A 130 22.68 26.36 -18.45
N HIS A 131 22.90 25.90 -19.69
CA HIS A 131 23.91 26.45 -20.60
C HIS A 131 23.34 27.11 -21.86
N ASP A 132 22.04 26.99 -22.11
CA ASP A 132 21.31 27.45 -23.31
C ASP A 132 21.85 26.84 -24.63
N THR A 133 22.60 25.74 -24.53
CA THR A 133 23.18 25.00 -25.64
C THR A 133 23.17 23.51 -25.34
N LEU A 134 23.04 22.67 -26.38
CA LEU A 134 23.24 21.22 -26.26
C LEU A 134 24.74 20.92 -26.11
N PRO A 135 25.12 19.86 -25.37
CA PRO A 135 26.53 19.46 -25.27
C PRO A 135 27.03 18.88 -26.59
N ASP A 136 28.34 19.01 -26.86
CA ASP A 136 28.97 18.41 -28.03
C ASP A 136 29.03 16.88 -27.92
N THR A 137 29.13 16.36 -26.68
CA THR A 137 29.21 14.93 -26.41
C THR A 137 28.42 14.52 -25.16
N LEU A 138 28.05 13.24 -25.05
CA LEU A 138 27.40 12.71 -23.83
C LEU A 138 28.34 12.71 -22.60
N ASP A 139 29.65 12.90 -22.81
CA ASP A 139 30.66 12.93 -21.76
C ASP A 139 30.56 14.21 -20.92
N ASP A 140 30.07 15.29 -21.52
CA ASP A 140 29.92 16.61 -20.89
C ASP A 140 28.77 16.63 -19.87
N LEU A 141 27.92 15.60 -19.86
CA LEU A 141 26.78 15.47 -18.95
C LEU A 141 27.15 14.95 -17.55
N GLY A 142 28.40 14.53 -17.34
CA GLY A 142 28.84 13.95 -16.07
C GLY A 142 28.12 12.64 -15.71
N LEU A 143 27.55 11.96 -16.70
CA LEU A 143 26.90 10.66 -16.55
C LEU A 143 27.94 9.57 -16.26
N ARG A 144 27.51 8.48 -15.63
CA ARG A 144 28.39 7.33 -15.40
C ARG A 144 28.72 6.67 -16.76
N PRO A 145 29.92 6.10 -16.95
CA PRO A 145 30.25 5.42 -18.20
C PRO A 145 29.24 4.35 -18.61
N ALA A 146 28.72 3.59 -17.63
CA ALA A 146 27.73 2.53 -17.88
C ALA A 146 26.42 3.06 -18.47
N THR A 147 25.94 4.24 -18.06
CA THR A 147 24.66 4.80 -18.56
C THR A 147 24.77 5.39 -19.97
N ARG A 148 25.97 5.38 -20.57
CA ARG A 148 26.21 5.83 -21.95
C ARG A 148 26.33 4.66 -22.93
N ILE A 149 26.29 3.43 -22.41
CA ILE A 149 26.38 2.18 -23.17
C ILE A 149 25.02 1.49 -23.02
N ASP A 150 24.42 1.07 -24.12
CA ASP A 150 23.20 0.27 -24.09
C ASP A 150 23.49 -1.17 -23.58
N PRO A 151 22.46 -1.98 -23.26
CA PRO A 151 22.67 -3.35 -22.77
C PRO A 151 23.41 -4.26 -23.74
N TRP A 152 23.48 -3.90 -25.03
CA TRP A 152 24.20 -4.66 -26.06
C TRP A 152 25.65 -4.21 -26.21
N GLY A 153 26.13 -3.33 -25.32
CA GLY A 153 27.53 -2.92 -25.26
C GLY A 153 27.88 -1.80 -26.25
N THR A 154 26.88 -1.16 -26.85
CA THR A 154 27.07 -0.11 -27.85
C THR A 154 26.83 1.27 -27.23
N PRO A 155 27.71 2.26 -27.46
CA PRO A 155 27.45 3.62 -27.01
C PRO A 155 26.20 4.21 -27.65
N TYR A 156 25.36 4.88 -26.87
CA TYR A 156 24.21 5.61 -27.43
C TYR A 156 24.68 6.65 -28.44
N ARG A 157 24.00 6.72 -29.59
CA ARG A 157 24.20 7.77 -30.58
C ARG A 157 23.28 8.93 -30.27
N TYR A 158 23.87 10.11 -30.15
CA TYR A 158 23.17 11.37 -29.93
C TYR A 158 23.13 12.16 -31.25
N THR A 159 21.94 12.59 -31.67
CA THR A 159 21.75 13.41 -32.89
C THR A 159 20.95 14.66 -32.57
N VAL A 160 21.42 15.82 -33.03
CA VAL A 160 20.69 17.10 -32.90
C VAL A 160 19.63 17.16 -34.00
N GLU A 161 18.38 17.38 -33.63
CA GLU A 161 17.27 17.55 -34.56
C GLU A 161 16.91 19.03 -34.67
N VAL A 162 16.88 19.57 -35.88
CA VAL A 162 16.65 21.01 -36.11
C VAL A 162 15.22 21.43 -35.81
N ASP A 163 14.25 20.53 -36.01
CA ASP A 163 12.81 20.83 -35.94
C ASP A 163 12.05 20.00 -34.89
N GLY A 164 12.74 19.16 -34.11
CA GLY A 164 12.14 18.33 -33.06
C GLY A 164 11.99 19.08 -31.73
N ASP A 165 11.00 18.74 -30.91
CA ASP A 165 10.99 19.02 -29.46
C ASP A 165 11.28 17.67 -28.78
N PRO A 166 12.47 17.47 -28.15
CA PRO A 166 13.32 18.48 -27.49
C PRO A 166 14.53 19.03 -28.28
N GLY A 167 14.59 18.85 -29.60
CA GLY A 167 15.70 19.33 -30.44
C GLY A 167 16.86 18.33 -30.54
N PHE A 168 16.66 17.11 -30.05
CA PHE A 168 17.61 16.02 -30.14
C PHE A 168 16.90 14.67 -30.12
N ASP A 169 17.58 13.66 -30.65
CA ASP A 169 17.21 12.25 -30.52
C ASP A 169 18.40 11.46 -29.92
N LEU A 170 18.05 10.38 -29.23
CA LEU A 170 19.00 9.44 -28.66
C LEU A 170 18.66 8.06 -29.21
N VAL A 171 19.66 7.38 -29.77
CA VAL A 171 19.47 6.12 -30.50
C VAL A 171 20.34 5.02 -29.90
N SER A 172 19.77 3.85 -29.66
CA SER A 172 20.49 2.60 -29.41
C SER A 172 20.41 1.72 -30.65
N PHE A 173 21.50 1.03 -31.00
CA PHE A 173 21.58 0.20 -32.21
C PHE A 173 20.97 -1.19 -32.05
N GLY A 174 20.16 -1.38 -31.01
CA GLY A 174 19.48 -2.66 -30.81
C GLY A 174 20.43 -3.84 -30.56
N PRO A 175 19.86 -5.06 -30.54
CA PRO A 175 20.62 -6.30 -30.42
C PRO A 175 21.62 -6.54 -31.54
N ASP A 176 21.40 -6.01 -32.76
CA ASP A 176 22.28 -6.29 -33.90
C ASP A 176 23.52 -5.38 -33.95
N THR A 177 23.55 -4.33 -33.12
CA THR A 177 24.65 -3.36 -32.96
C THR A 177 25.02 -2.60 -34.24
N THR A 178 24.18 -2.69 -35.27
CA THR A 178 24.40 -2.09 -36.59
C THR A 178 23.54 -0.85 -36.69
N PRO A 179 24.12 0.32 -37.00
CA PRO A 179 23.32 1.53 -37.11
C PRO A 179 22.40 1.50 -38.32
N ASP A 180 21.28 2.22 -38.22
CA ASP A 180 20.30 2.47 -39.27
C ASP A 180 19.55 1.20 -39.72
N THR A 181 19.26 0.31 -38.76
CA THR A 181 18.49 -0.93 -38.93
C THR A 181 17.09 -0.82 -38.32
N ASP A 182 16.25 -1.84 -38.54
CA ASP A 182 14.86 -1.85 -38.06
C ASP A 182 14.75 -2.02 -36.52
N ASP A 183 15.80 -2.53 -35.85
CA ASP A 183 15.88 -2.70 -34.40
C ASP A 183 16.45 -1.50 -33.65
N ASP A 184 16.79 -0.42 -34.35
CA ASP A 184 17.20 0.84 -33.75
C ASP A 184 16.09 1.43 -32.85
N ILE A 185 16.44 1.74 -31.61
CA ILE A 185 15.51 2.30 -30.62
C ILE A 185 15.76 3.80 -30.51
N HIS A 186 14.79 4.57 -30.99
CA HIS A 186 14.81 6.04 -30.94
C HIS A 186 14.04 6.57 -29.73
N LEU A 187 14.61 7.53 -29.00
CA LEU A 187 13.94 8.22 -27.90
C LEU A 187 12.66 8.93 -28.36
N THR A 188 12.71 9.56 -29.53
CA THR A 188 11.55 10.25 -30.11
C THR A 188 10.41 9.31 -30.50
N ARG A 189 10.69 8.02 -30.70
CA ARG A 189 9.71 6.98 -31.06
C ARG A 189 9.47 5.97 -29.94
N LEU A 190 9.91 6.28 -28.71
CA LEU A 190 9.77 5.37 -27.58
C LEU A 190 8.29 5.03 -27.35
N ASP A 191 7.40 5.99 -27.56
CA ASP A 191 5.94 5.80 -27.51
C ASP A 191 5.46 4.66 -28.41
N ARG A 192 5.94 4.59 -29.66
CA ARG A 192 5.59 3.51 -30.60
C ARG A 192 6.20 2.17 -30.22
N ALA A 193 7.44 2.18 -29.71
CA ALA A 193 8.10 0.96 -29.23
C ALA A 193 7.31 0.37 -28.04
N TRP A 194 6.84 1.21 -27.12
CA TRP A 194 5.98 0.81 -26.00
C TRP A 194 4.59 0.38 -26.45
N GLU A 195 4.02 0.99 -27.49
CA GLU A 195 2.73 0.58 -28.05
C GLU A 195 2.78 -0.87 -28.59
N HIS A 196 3.83 -1.22 -29.34
CA HIS A 196 4.02 -2.59 -29.85
C HIS A 196 4.31 -3.57 -28.71
N ALA A 197 5.14 -3.20 -27.74
CA ALA A 197 5.43 -4.03 -26.57
C ALA A 197 4.15 -4.31 -25.75
N MET A 198 3.23 -3.35 -25.63
CA MET A 198 1.96 -3.52 -24.94
C MET A 198 0.95 -4.37 -25.73
N GLU A 199 0.93 -4.26 -27.06
CA GLU A 199 0.14 -5.16 -27.92
C GLU A 199 0.62 -6.62 -27.82
N ASP A 200 1.94 -6.83 -27.90
CA ASP A 200 2.56 -8.15 -27.75
C ASP A 200 2.36 -8.71 -26.34
N PHE A 201 2.45 -7.87 -25.32
CA PHE A 201 2.11 -8.25 -23.95
C PHE A 201 0.64 -8.69 -23.83
N GLY A 202 -0.29 -7.97 -24.46
CA GLY A 202 -1.69 -8.37 -24.52
C GLY A 202 -1.89 -9.73 -25.20
N ALA A 203 -1.19 -9.97 -26.30
CA ALA A 203 -1.21 -11.26 -27.01
C ALA A 203 -0.61 -12.39 -26.16
N GLN A 204 0.52 -12.13 -25.47
CA GLN A 204 1.14 -13.08 -24.53
C GLN A 204 0.19 -13.39 -23.36
N MET A 205 -0.43 -12.38 -22.74
CA MET A 205 -1.38 -12.58 -21.65
C MET A 205 -2.59 -13.42 -22.10
N GLN A 206 -3.14 -13.16 -23.29
CA GLN A 206 -4.18 -14.02 -23.87
C GLN A 206 -3.69 -15.44 -24.17
N SER A 207 -2.41 -15.63 -24.49
CA SER A 207 -1.82 -16.96 -24.68
C SER A 207 -1.62 -17.70 -23.34
N LEU A 208 -1.23 -16.98 -22.29
CA LEU A 208 -1.09 -17.50 -20.92
C LEU A 208 -2.45 -17.89 -20.34
N GLU A 209 -3.50 -17.08 -20.56
CA GLU A 209 -4.87 -17.41 -20.18
C GLU A 209 -5.43 -18.65 -20.91
N ARG A 210 -5.01 -18.84 -22.16
CA ARG A 210 -5.37 -20.02 -22.97
C ARG A 210 -4.54 -21.25 -22.62
N ASN A 211 -3.44 -21.11 -21.87
CA ASN A 211 -2.61 -22.23 -21.48
C ASN A 211 -3.26 -23.00 -20.30
N PRO A 212 -3.74 -24.25 -20.51
CA PRO A 212 -4.44 -25.00 -19.47
C PRO A 212 -3.56 -25.32 -18.26
N ALA A 213 -2.24 -25.44 -18.44
CA ALA A 213 -1.32 -25.71 -17.33
C ALA A 213 -1.17 -24.51 -16.39
N LEU A 214 -1.12 -23.29 -16.94
CA LEU A 214 -1.12 -22.07 -16.13
C LEU A 214 -2.48 -21.86 -15.46
N ARG A 215 -3.57 -22.17 -16.16
CA ARG A 215 -4.91 -22.13 -15.59
C ARG A 215 -5.04 -23.08 -14.40
N GLU A 216 -4.54 -24.30 -14.50
CA GLU A 216 -4.45 -25.25 -13.36
C GLU A 216 -3.52 -24.75 -12.25
N MET A 217 -2.40 -24.10 -12.58
CA MET A 217 -1.48 -23.52 -11.60
C MET A 217 -2.13 -22.37 -10.81
N PHE A 218 -2.88 -21.49 -11.47
CA PHE A 218 -3.59 -20.37 -10.84
C PHE A 218 -4.87 -20.83 -10.12
N GLU A 219 -5.62 -21.78 -10.67
CA GLU A 219 -6.77 -22.40 -10.00
C GLU A 219 -6.34 -23.23 -8.79
N GLY A 220 -5.20 -23.93 -8.88
CA GLY A 220 -4.56 -24.63 -7.76
C GLY A 220 -4.13 -23.66 -6.66
N ARG A 221 -3.56 -22.50 -7.01
CA ARG A 221 -3.22 -21.44 -6.05
C ARG A 221 -4.46 -20.79 -5.42
N ARG A 222 -5.54 -20.59 -6.18
CA ARG A 222 -6.84 -20.13 -5.63
C ARG A 222 -7.43 -21.14 -4.65
N LYS A 223 -7.39 -22.44 -4.95
CA LYS A 223 -7.83 -23.47 -3.98
C LYS A 223 -6.97 -23.47 -2.70
N HIS A 224 -5.70 -23.09 -2.80
CA HIS A 224 -4.84 -22.93 -1.62
C HIS A 224 -5.16 -21.65 -0.82
N SER A 225 -5.58 -20.55 -1.47
CA SER A 225 -6.09 -19.38 -0.74
C SER A 225 -7.46 -19.63 -0.11
N ASP A 226 -8.36 -20.35 -0.80
CA ASP A 226 -9.66 -20.76 -0.25
C ASP A 226 -9.49 -21.68 0.97
N TRP A 227 -8.42 -22.47 1.02
CA TRP A 227 -8.06 -23.26 2.19
C TRP A 227 -7.57 -22.40 3.38
N PHE A 228 -6.89 -21.29 3.12
CA PHE A 228 -6.54 -20.31 4.16
C PHE A 228 -7.77 -19.55 4.66
N ASP A 229 -8.68 -19.17 3.75
CA ASP A 229 -9.94 -18.54 4.12
C ASP A 229 -10.86 -19.49 4.90
N ASP A 230 -10.96 -20.77 4.54
CA ASP A 230 -11.76 -21.76 5.28
C ASP A 230 -11.21 -22.00 6.70
N ARG A 231 -9.88 -21.96 6.90
CA ARG A 231 -9.28 -21.99 8.26
C ARG A 231 -9.64 -20.75 9.08
N ALA A 232 -9.52 -19.57 8.49
CA ALA A 232 -9.88 -18.32 9.16
C ALA A 232 -11.37 -18.28 9.51
N TRP A 233 -12.22 -18.78 8.61
CA TRP A 233 -13.67 -18.90 8.81
C TRP A 233 -14.05 -19.92 9.89
N ARG A 234 -13.39 -21.09 9.93
CA ARG A 234 -13.62 -22.11 10.98
C ARG A 234 -13.16 -21.63 12.37
N SER A 235 -12.06 -20.88 12.42
CA SER A 235 -11.61 -20.18 13.64
C SER A 235 -12.65 -19.18 14.15
N ALA A 236 -13.30 -18.42 13.26
CA ALA A 236 -14.35 -17.46 13.63
C ALA A 236 -15.64 -18.12 14.12
N ARG A 237 -15.95 -19.36 13.68
CA ARG A 237 -17.12 -20.14 14.13
C ARG A 237 -16.92 -20.92 15.43
N GLY A 238 -15.73 -20.87 16.04
CA GLY A 238 -15.44 -21.63 17.26
C GLY A 238 -15.33 -23.14 17.04
N GLU A 239 -15.25 -23.60 15.79
CA GLU A 239 -14.91 -24.98 15.46
C GLU A 239 -13.41 -25.16 15.73
N ARG A 240 -13.08 -25.58 16.95
CA ARG A 240 -11.71 -25.86 17.37
C ARG A 240 -11.13 -26.98 16.50
N ALA A 241 -10.33 -26.63 15.51
CA ALA A 241 -9.25 -27.50 15.08
C ALA A 241 -8.34 -27.70 16.30
N VAL A 242 -8.37 -28.91 16.88
CA VAL A 242 -7.45 -29.31 17.95
C VAL A 242 -6.07 -29.46 17.30
N ILE A 243 -5.34 -28.34 17.20
CA ILE A 243 -3.89 -28.37 17.10
C ILE A 243 -3.40 -27.76 18.39
N VAL A 244 -2.92 -28.64 19.28
CA VAL A 244 -2.19 -28.27 20.48
C VAL A 244 -0.81 -27.83 20.01
N GLU A 245 -0.69 -26.59 19.56
CA GLU A 245 0.59 -25.87 19.59
C GLU A 245 0.47 -24.88 20.72
N THR A 246 1.23 -25.15 21.78
CA THR A 246 1.26 -24.26 22.93
C THR A 246 1.94 -22.94 22.53
N PRO A 247 1.63 -21.81 23.19
CA PRO A 247 2.30 -20.54 22.93
C PRO A 247 3.84 -20.60 23.01
N ASP A 248 4.37 -21.59 23.73
CA ASP A 248 5.80 -21.84 23.85
C ASP A 248 6.40 -22.46 22.58
N ASP A 249 5.65 -23.31 21.86
CA ASP A 249 6.10 -23.92 20.61
C ASP A 249 6.29 -22.89 19.50
N ARG A 250 5.41 -21.86 19.43
CA ARG A 250 5.57 -20.76 18.46
C ARG A 250 6.76 -19.87 18.78
N ARG A 251 7.09 -19.67 20.05
CA ARG A 251 8.28 -18.91 20.45
C ARG A 251 9.56 -19.67 20.10
N MET A 252 9.55 -20.99 20.23
CA MET A 252 10.68 -21.83 19.84
C MET A 252 10.94 -21.77 18.32
N LEU A 253 9.89 -21.92 17.51
CA LEU A 253 10.00 -21.82 16.05
C LEU A 253 10.48 -20.43 15.59
N LEU A 254 9.97 -19.37 16.22
CA LEU A 254 10.40 -18.01 15.89
C LEU A 254 11.87 -17.77 16.26
N ASN A 255 12.34 -18.31 17.39
CA ASN A 255 13.73 -18.18 17.82
C ASN A 255 14.69 -18.98 16.93
N ASP A 256 14.28 -20.18 16.48
CA ASP A 256 15.07 -20.98 15.53
C ASP A 256 15.18 -20.28 14.17
N GLU A 257 14.10 -19.65 13.71
CA GLU A 257 14.12 -18.89 12.45
C GLU A 257 14.98 -17.63 12.55
N ILE A 258 14.94 -16.92 13.69
CA ILE A 258 15.83 -15.78 13.96
C ILE A 258 17.30 -16.23 14.00
N ALA A 259 17.60 -17.36 14.64
CA ALA A 259 18.97 -17.89 14.70
C ALA A 259 19.49 -18.24 13.29
N ARG A 260 18.66 -18.86 12.46
CA ARG A 260 19.01 -19.21 11.07
C ARG A 260 19.27 -17.98 10.21
N LEU A 261 18.49 -16.91 10.40
CA LEU A 261 18.71 -15.64 9.69
C LEU A 261 20.02 -14.97 10.12
N GLN A 262 20.38 -15.03 11.40
CA GLN A 262 21.65 -14.49 11.89
C GLN A 262 22.87 -15.25 11.34
N GLU A 263 22.75 -16.56 11.15
CA GLU A 263 23.78 -17.39 10.51
C GLU A 263 23.99 -16.99 9.04
N LEU A 264 22.90 -16.84 8.27
CA LEU A 264 22.97 -16.42 6.86
C LEU A 264 23.58 -15.02 6.68
N ILE A 265 23.24 -14.08 7.58
CA ILE A 265 23.84 -12.73 7.55
C ILE A 265 25.35 -12.83 7.81
N SER A 266 25.77 -13.65 8.76
CA SER A 266 27.19 -13.84 9.09
C SER A 266 27.97 -14.50 7.94
N GLU A 267 27.37 -15.45 7.23
CA GLU A 267 27.97 -16.05 6.03
C GLU A 267 28.12 -15.03 4.90
N LEU A 268 27.11 -14.20 4.67
CA LEU A 268 27.16 -13.15 3.65
C LEU A 268 28.26 -12.12 3.95
N GLU A 269 28.37 -11.67 5.20
CA GLU A 269 29.44 -10.75 5.62
C GLU A 269 30.84 -11.33 5.41
N ARG A 270 31.02 -12.63 5.70
CA ARG A 270 32.29 -13.32 5.45
C ARG A 270 32.61 -13.39 3.95
N SER A 271 31.63 -13.73 3.11
CA SER A 271 31.80 -13.77 1.65
C SER A 271 32.24 -12.42 1.08
N ILE A 272 31.59 -11.33 1.51
CA ILE A 272 31.92 -9.97 1.05
C ILE A 272 33.34 -9.58 1.49
N ALA A 273 33.74 -9.95 2.70
CA ALA A 273 35.09 -9.67 3.21
C ALA A 273 36.17 -10.43 2.42
N GLU A 274 35.92 -11.68 2.04
CA GLU A 274 36.82 -12.49 1.22
C GLU A 274 36.98 -11.90 -0.20
N ASP A 275 35.87 -11.50 -0.84
CA ASP A 275 35.89 -10.87 -2.16
C ASP A 275 36.65 -9.53 -2.16
N LEU A 276 36.45 -8.71 -1.12
CA LEU A 276 37.18 -7.46 -0.94
C LEU A 276 38.67 -7.66 -0.65
N ALA A 277 39.05 -8.74 0.03
CA ALA A 277 40.44 -9.09 0.28
C ALA A 277 41.12 -9.56 -1.02
N ALA A 278 40.44 -10.40 -1.82
CA ALA A 278 40.91 -10.86 -3.12
C ALA A 278 41.09 -9.68 -4.11
N ALA A 279 40.16 -8.72 -4.11
CA ALA A 279 40.25 -7.51 -4.94
C ALA A 279 41.39 -6.55 -4.52
N ARG A 280 41.94 -6.71 -3.31
CA ARG A 280 43.05 -5.90 -2.79
C ARG A 280 44.43 -6.50 -3.01
N GLU A 281 44.57 -7.67 -3.63
CA GLU A 281 45.89 -8.13 -4.05
C GLU A 281 46.50 -7.12 -5.03
N PRO A 282 47.61 -6.46 -4.67
CA PRO A 282 48.18 -5.41 -5.50
C PRO A 282 48.77 -6.02 -6.77
N ASP A 283 48.46 -5.38 -7.90
CA ASP A 283 48.96 -5.64 -9.27
C ASP A 283 50.51 -5.52 -9.43
N GLY A 284 51.25 -5.54 -8.31
CA GLY A 284 52.67 -5.24 -8.20
C GLY A 284 53.63 -6.40 -8.47
N ALA A 285 53.17 -7.53 -9.02
CA ALA A 285 54.01 -8.70 -9.32
C ALA A 285 54.06 -9.06 -10.82
N ARG A 286 53.82 -8.10 -11.72
CA ARG A 286 54.12 -8.22 -13.15
C ARG A 286 55.19 -7.19 -13.55
N ASN A 287 56.44 -7.51 -13.24
CA ASN A 287 57.64 -6.97 -13.88
C ASN A 287 58.57 -8.12 -14.24
#